data_AF-A0AAZ3QB33-F1
#
_entry.id   AF-A0AAZ3QB33-F1
#
_cell.length_a   1.000
_cell.length_b   1.000
_cell.length_c   1.000
_cell.angle_alpha   90.00
_cell.angle_beta   90.00
_cell.angle_gamma   90.00
#
_symmetry.space_group_name_H-M   'P 1'
#
loop_
_entity.id
_entity.type
_entity.pdbx_description
1 polymer ?
#
loop_
_entity_poly.entity_id
_entity_poly.type
_entity_poly.pdbx_seq_one_letter_code
_entity_poly.pdbx_strand_id
1 'polypeptide(L)'
;MAQQQMPSSHKALMLELKSLQEEPVEGFRITPVEESDLYNWEVAIFGPPNTLYEGGYFKAHIKFPVDYPYCAYYAGRVLHPDQSAFPRQQLGPALR
;
A
#
# COMPACT_ATOMS: atom_id res chain seq x y z
N MET A 1 37.66 9.85 -3.16
CA MET A 1 36.77 8.67 -3.03
C MET A 1 35.49 9.17 -2.38
N ALA A 2 34.40 9.32 -3.15
CA ALA A 2 33.11 9.72 -2.59
C ALA A 2 32.50 8.47 -1.95
N GLN A 3 32.60 8.36 -0.63
CA GLN A 3 31.76 7.44 0.11
C GLN A 3 30.33 7.98 -0.01
N GLN A 4 29.58 7.50 -1.00
CA GLN A 4 28.14 7.65 -1.01
C GLN A 4 27.64 6.95 0.24
N GLN A 5 27.39 7.73 1.28
CA GLN A 5 26.85 7.28 2.54
C GLN A 5 25.40 6.87 2.27
N MET A 6 25.21 5.63 1.84
CA MET A 6 23.90 5.03 1.68
C MET A 6 23.19 5.18 3.02
N PRO A 7 21.98 5.77 3.08
CA PRO A 7 21.21 5.75 4.31
C PRO A 7 21.04 4.27 4.70
N SER A 8 21.29 3.94 5.96
CA SER A 8 20.93 2.63 6.48
C SER A 8 19.47 2.34 6.10
N SER A 9 19.15 1.10 5.75
CA SER A 9 17.80 0.67 5.33
C SER A 9 16.69 1.27 6.20
N HIS A 10 16.89 1.27 7.52
CA HIS A 10 16.02 1.92 8.49
C HIS A 10 15.82 3.44 8.26
N LYS A 11 16.88 4.19 7.97
CA LYS A 11 16.78 5.64 7.67
C LYS A 11 16.07 5.89 6.34
N ALA A 12 16.32 5.05 5.33
CA ALA A 12 15.64 5.13 4.05
C ALA A 12 14.13 4.91 4.21
N LEU A 13 13.73 3.83 4.89
CA LEU A 13 12.34 3.50 5.17
C LEU A 13 11.65 4.58 6.01
N MET A 14 12.33 5.14 7.01
CA MET A 14 11.77 6.23 7.82
C MET A 14 11.49 7.49 7.00
N LEU A 15 12.42 7.89 6.13
CA LEU A 15 12.23 9.04 5.25
C LEU A 15 11.09 8.80 4.26
N GLU A 16 11.05 7.62 3.65
CA GLU A 16 10.04 7.25 2.67
C GLU A 16 8.64 7.18 3.31
N LEU A 17 8.51 6.56 4.48
CA LEU A 17 7.26 6.54 5.24
C LEU A 17 6.78 7.95 5.58
N LYS A 18 7.71 8.82 6.02
CA LYS A 18 7.40 10.21 6.34
C LYS A 18 6.91 10.96 5.10
N SER A 19 7.61 10.85 3.97
CA SER A 19 7.20 11.49 2.72
C SER A 19 5.81 11.02 2.26
N LEU A 20 5.51 9.73 2.37
CA LEU A 20 4.19 9.17 2.04
C LEU A 20 3.07 9.60 3.00
N GLN A 21 3.42 9.97 4.24
CA GLN A 21 2.49 10.54 5.21
C GLN A 21 2.29 12.05 5.01
N GLU A 22 3.34 12.78 4.64
CA GLU A 22 3.28 14.21 4.33
C GLU A 22 2.55 14.48 3.01
N GLU A 23 2.76 13.62 2.01
CA GLU A 23 2.13 13.68 0.69
C GLU A 23 1.36 12.38 0.41
N PRO A 24 0.15 12.21 0.98
CA PRO A 24 -0.64 11.01 0.78
C PRO A 24 -1.08 10.89 -0.68
N VAL A 25 -0.82 9.74 -1.29
CA VAL A 25 -1.25 9.44 -2.65
C VAL A 25 -2.76 9.19 -2.65
N GLU A 26 -3.49 9.79 -3.61
CA GLU A 26 -4.94 9.63 -3.71
C GLU A 26 -5.33 8.16 -3.84
N GLY A 27 -6.24 7.72 -2.97
CA GLY A 27 -6.70 6.34 -2.94
C GLY A 27 -5.72 5.36 -2.28
N PHE A 28 -4.57 5.79 -1.77
CA PHE A 28 -3.66 4.95 -0.99
C PHE A 28 -3.47 5.51 0.42
N ARG A 29 -3.37 4.61 1.40
CA ARG A 29 -2.95 4.93 2.76
C ARG A 29 -1.91 3.93 3.19
N ILE A 30 -0.83 4.42 3.79
CA ILE A 30 0.31 3.60 4.18
C ILE A 30 0.56 3.81 5.66
N THR A 31 0.62 2.72 6.41
CA THR A 31 0.84 2.73 7.86
C THR A 31 1.77 1.59 8.24
N PRO A 32 2.71 1.77 9.18
CA PRO A 32 3.44 0.63 9.74
C PRO A 32 2.46 -0.33 10.43
N VAL A 33 2.70 -1.63 10.32
CA VAL A 33 1.90 -2.65 11.01
C VAL A 33 2.09 -2.54 12.52
N GLU A 34 3.32 -2.27 12.95
CA GLU A 34 3.69 -2.02 14.34
C GLU A 34 4.66 -0.83 14.39
N GLU A 35 4.49 0.07 15.37
CA GLU A 35 5.35 1.26 15.50
C GLU A 35 6.82 0.93 15.76
N SER A 36 7.09 -0.26 16.33
CA SER A 36 8.45 -0.75 16.59
C SER A 36 9.09 -1.42 15.36
N ASP A 37 8.32 -1.69 14.29
CA ASP A 37 8.77 -2.44 13.13
C ASP A 37 8.53 -1.68 11.81
N LEU A 38 9.53 -0.89 11.42
CA LEU A 38 9.53 -0.14 10.17
C LEU A 38 9.70 -1.00 8.91
N TYR A 39 9.89 -2.33 9.03
CA TYR A 39 10.03 -3.22 7.88
C TYR A 39 8.71 -3.86 7.45
N ASN A 40 7.62 -3.67 8.20
CA ASN A 40 6.31 -4.24 7.88
C ASN A 40 5.28 -3.12 7.76
N TRP A 41 4.80 -2.87 6.54
CA TRP A 41 3.83 -1.81 6.26
C TRP A 41 2.50 -2.42 5.82
N GLU A 42 1.40 -1.85 6.29
CA GLU A 42 0.06 -2.04 5.74
C GLU A 42 -0.25 -0.92 4.76
N VAL A 43 -0.72 -1.30 3.58
CA VAL A 43 -1.19 -0.39 2.54
C VAL A 43 -2.67 -0.65 2.32
N ALA A 44 -3.49 0.38 2.54
CA ALA A 44 -4.89 0.37 2.17
C ALA A 44 -5.09 1.11 0.84
N ILE A 45 -5.84 0.49 -0.06
CA ILE A 45 -6.12 0.98 -1.40
C ILE A 45 -7.64 1.13 -1.53
N PHE A 46 -8.08 2.33 -1.88
CA PHE A 46 -9.45 2.63 -2.26
C PHE A 46 -9.56 2.50 -3.78
N GLY A 47 -10.51 1.70 -4.23
CA GLY A 47 -10.70 1.52 -5.65
C GLY A 47 -11.21 2.81 -6.30
N PRO A 48 -10.55 3.28 -7.38
CA PRO A 48 -10.88 4.56 -8.00
C PRO A 48 -12.25 4.51 -8.70
N PRO A 49 -12.91 5.67 -8.85
CA PRO A 49 -14.18 5.77 -9.55
C PRO A 49 -14.02 5.40 -11.03
N ASN A 50 -15.10 4.92 -11.64
CA ASN A 50 -15.18 4.42 -13.01
C ASN A 50 -14.31 3.18 -13.29
N THR A 51 -14.00 2.40 -12.25
CA THR A 51 -13.32 1.10 -12.40
C THR A 51 -14.15 -0.01 -11.78
N LEU A 52 -13.83 -1.27 -12.12
CA LEU A 52 -14.45 -2.45 -11.49
C LEU A 52 -14.18 -2.55 -9.97
N TYR A 53 -13.25 -1.73 -9.47
CA TYR A 53 -12.88 -1.67 -8.07
C TYR A 53 -13.54 -0.49 -7.35
N GLU A 54 -14.33 0.35 -8.03
CA GLU A 54 -14.99 1.50 -7.43
C GLU A 54 -15.74 1.12 -6.14
N GLY A 55 -15.49 1.88 -5.07
CA GLY A 55 -16.06 1.62 -3.75
C GLY A 55 -15.36 0.50 -2.97
N GLY A 56 -14.49 -0.28 -3.60
CA GLY A 56 -13.71 -1.32 -2.97
C GLY A 56 -12.64 -0.78 -2.02
N TYR A 57 -12.41 -1.53 -0.94
CA TYR A 57 -11.34 -1.27 0.03
C TYR A 57 -10.46 -2.51 0.12
N PHE A 58 -9.19 -2.36 -0.23
CA PHE A 58 -8.22 -3.45 -0.31
C PHE A 58 -7.06 -3.18 0.62
N LYS A 59 -6.63 -4.20 1.36
CA LYS A 59 -5.43 -4.12 2.19
C LYS A 59 -4.30 -4.92 1.55
N ALA A 60 -3.07 -4.50 1.77
CA ALA A 60 -1.88 -5.24 1.37
C ALA A 60 -0.82 -5.08 2.44
N HIS A 61 0.03 -6.09 2.61
CA HIS A 61 1.13 -6.06 3.56
C HIS A 61 2.44 -6.08 2.81
N ILE A 62 3.30 -5.09 3.03
CA ILE A 62 4.62 -5.00 2.43
C ILE A 62 5.64 -5.35 3.50
N LYS A 63 6.50 -6.32 3.21
CA LYS A 63 7.63 -6.67 4.05
C LYS A 63 8.93 -6.31 3.36
N PHE A 64 9.67 -5.38 3.97
CA PHE A 64 10.97 -4.93 3.50
C PHE A 64 12.07 -5.83 4.06
N PRO A 65 13.09 -6.18 3.24
CA PRO A 65 14.29 -6.83 3.74
C PRO A 65 15.18 -5.84 4.49
N VAL A 66 16.04 -6.36 5.38
CA VAL A 66 17.03 -5.55 6.11
C VAL A 66 18.02 -4.87 5.18
N ASP A 67 18.28 -5.45 4.00
CA ASP A 67 19.16 -4.92 2.96
C ASP A 67 18.43 -4.00 1.95
N TYR A 68 17.25 -3.47 2.29
CA TYR A 68 16.59 -2.45 1.48
C TYR A 68 17.51 -1.23 1.25
N PRO A 69 17.61 -0.68 0.03
CA PRO A 69 16.87 -1.02 -1.20
C PRO A 69 17.56 -2.02 -2.15
N TYR A 70 18.66 -2.67 -1.75
CA TYR A 70 19.45 -3.57 -2.62
C TYR A 70 18.77 -4.91 -2.89
N CYS A 71 17.84 -5.32 -2.02
CA CYS A 71 16.99 -6.48 -2.22
C CYS A 71 15.53 -6.04 -2.43
N ALA A 72 14.86 -6.71 -3.36
CA ALA A 72 13.44 -6.47 -3.64
C ALA A 72 12.57 -6.79 -2.42
N TYR A 73 11.58 -5.94 -2.15
CA TYR A 73 10.56 -6.18 -1.15
C TYR A 73 9.40 -7.00 -1.72
N TYR A 74 8.72 -7.75 -0.86
CA TYR A 74 7.54 -8.51 -1.25
C TYR A 74 6.28 -7.83 -0.70
N ALA A 75 5.38 -7.44 -1.59
CA ALA A 75 4.03 -7.05 -1.23
C ALA A 75 3.15 -8.31 -1.19
N GLY A 76 2.94 -8.82 0.02
CA GLY A 76 1.92 -9.84 0.29
C GLY A 76 0.54 -9.28 -0.01
N ARG A 77 -0.14 -9.89 -0.99
CA ARG A 77 -1.52 -9.54 -1.33
C ARG A 77 -2.47 -10.20 -0.35
N VAL A 78 -3.03 -9.41 0.58
CA VAL A 78 -4.25 -9.77 1.32
C VAL A 78 -5.42 -9.02 0.69
N LEU A 79 -5.78 -9.38 -0.54
CA LEU A 79 -6.97 -8.85 -1.20
C LEU A 79 -8.21 -9.42 -0.51
N HIS A 80 -8.55 -8.88 0.65
CA HIS A 80 -9.84 -9.09 1.30
C HIS A 80 -10.79 -8.03 0.76
N PRO A 81 -11.71 -8.36 -0.16
CA PRO A 81 -12.82 -7.47 -0.45
C PRO A 81 -13.65 -7.39 0.83
N ASP A 82 -13.73 -6.22 1.45
CA ASP A 82 -14.76 -5.94 2.42
C ASP A 82 -16.11 -6.06 1.68
N GLN A 83 -16.81 -7.18 1.89
CA GLN A 83 -18.01 -7.54 1.13
C GLN A 83 -19.17 -6.54 1.28
N SER A 84 -19.05 -5.57 2.20
CA SER A 84 -19.98 -4.43 2.34
C SER A 84 -19.80 -3.35 1.28
N ALA A 85 -18.64 -3.30 0.62
CA ALA A 85 -18.22 -2.16 -0.18
C ALA A 85 -18.39 -2.34 -1.69
N PHE A 86 -18.84 -3.52 -2.14
CA PHE A 86 -19.43 -3.67 -3.46
C PHE A 86 -20.92 -3.32 -3.34
N PRO A 87 -21.35 -2.08 -3.63
CA PRO A 87 -22.75 -1.89 -3.97
C PRO A 87 -23.01 -2.86 -5.10
N ARG A 88 -23.95 -3.79 -4.92
CA ARG A 88 -24.49 -4.59 -6.03
C ARG A 88 -24.76 -3.58 -7.13
N GLN A 89 -23.88 -3.52 -8.13
CA GLN A 89 -24.18 -2.83 -9.36
C GLN A 89 -25.43 -3.55 -9.82
N GLN A 90 -26.57 -2.87 -9.71
CA GLN A 90 -27.79 -3.28 -10.34
C GLN A 90 -27.38 -3.53 -11.78
N LEU A 91 -27.18 -4.79 -12.14
CA LEU A 91 -27.16 -5.24 -13.51
C LEU A 91 -28.55 -4.82 -14.00
N GLY A 92 -28.63 -3.61 -14.54
CA GLY A 92 -29.79 -3.16 -15.28
C GLY A 92 -30.10 -4.25 -16.30
N PRO A 93 -31.38 -4.56 -16.53
CA PRO A 93 -31.78 -5.62 -17.42
C PRO A 93 -31.21 -5.35 -18.82
N ALA A 94 -30.09 -5.99 -19.13
CA ALA A 94 -29.53 -5.99 -20.47
C ALA A 94 -30.43 -6.89 -21.31
N LEU A 95 -31.32 -6.26 -22.06
CA LEU A 95 -32.00 -6.75 -23.27
C LEU A 95 -31.83 -8.25 -23.59
N ARG A 96 -32.81 -9.07 -23.21
CA ARG A 96 -33.69 -9.83 -24.11
C ARG A 96 -34.72 -10.64 -23.36
#